data_AF-U9V1I5-F1
#
_entry.id   AF-U9V1I5-F1
#
_cell.length_a   1.000
_cell.length_b   1.000
_cell.length_c   1.000
_cell.angle_alpha   90.00
_cell.angle_beta   90.00
_cell.angle_gamma   90.00
#
_symmetry.space_group_name_H-M   'P 1'
#
loop_
_entity.id
_entity.type
_entity.pdbx_description
1 polymer ?
#
loop_
_entity_poly.entity_id
_entity_poly.type
_entity_poly.pdbx_seq_one_letter_code
_entity_poly.pdbx_strand_id
1 'polypeptide(L)'
;KWGDHFIKTGELLIHHQGKHTKLESLLNDEDFKEECQAWLRQQKPESRTPGNLKVYIEGMVFPKLTGHIKKDTISEKTCRNYMYLWRYKYDERKKGVYYDGHERPDVVKYRKEWLKRMFEYQRLMKDFDGDMMDIVSEPQLKLGDKELVQITHDECHFYANDGQRRIWMREDEDILCSKHQGRSIMVSAFLCLYHGLLQLSDEQMRENPHIKSKEAFILRSVQTDGYWKSEHMLDQLVHQAIPIFEILHPGCVGVFCFDQSTNHNAMAADALIAVRMNLSPGGAQPKMRDG
;
A
#
# COMPACT_ATOMS: atom_id res chain seq x y z
N LYS A 1 27.20 0.95 -44.13
CA LYS A 1 26.37 1.91 -43.35
C LYS A 1 26.23 3.28 -44.01
N TRP A 2 27.27 4.12 -44.21
CA TRP A 2 27.08 5.35 -45.02
C TRP A 2 26.77 5.00 -46.49
N GLY A 3 27.45 3.97 -47.03
CA GLY A 3 27.32 3.60 -48.44
C GLY A 3 25.89 3.21 -48.80
N ASP A 4 25.25 2.45 -47.91
CA ASP A 4 23.87 1.98 -48.10
C ASP A 4 22.84 3.12 -48.02
N HIS A 5 23.11 4.15 -47.22
CA HIS A 5 22.28 5.35 -47.14
C HIS A 5 22.41 6.20 -48.41
N PHE A 6 23.65 6.48 -48.83
CA PHE A 6 23.92 7.26 -50.05
C PHE A 6 23.32 6.61 -51.31
N ILE A 7 23.41 5.28 -51.42
CA ILE A 7 22.80 4.52 -52.53
C ILE A 7 21.26 4.64 -52.52
N LYS A 8 20.64 4.84 -51.35
CA LYS A 8 19.18 4.93 -51.21
C LYS A 8 18.62 6.35 -51.36
N THR A 9 19.29 7.35 -50.81
CA THR A 9 18.76 8.72 -50.71
C THR A 9 19.41 9.70 -51.67
N GLY A 10 20.59 9.38 -52.22
CA GLY A 10 21.37 10.29 -53.05
C GLY A 10 22.02 11.45 -52.28
N GLU A 11 21.82 11.48 -50.96
CA GLU A 11 22.32 12.54 -50.08
C GLU A 11 23.48 12.01 -49.23
N LEU A 12 24.52 12.83 -49.11
CA LEU A 12 25.60 12.58 -48.15
C LEU A 12 25.10 12.98 -46.76
N LEU A 13 25.24 12.08 -45.79
CA LEU A 13 25.00 12.40 -44.38
C LEU A 13 25.92 13.56 -43.98
N ILE A 14 25.35 14.60 -43.38
CA ILE A 14 26.10 15.76 -42.88
C ILE A 14 26.98 15.26 -41.73
N HIS A 15 28.27 15.04 -42.01
CA HIS A 15 29.27 14.63 -41.04
C HIS A 15 30.05 15.84 -40.52
N HIS A 16 29.97 16.13 -39.22
CA HIS A 16 30.84 17.10 -38.56
C HIS A 16 32.17 16.44 -38.16
N GLN A 17 33.05 16.18 -39.12
CA GLN A 17 34.40 15.67 -38.84
C GLN A 17 35.39 16.84 -38.78
N GLY A 18 35.85 17.19 -37.58
CA GLY A 18 36.81 18.29 -37.42
C GLY A 18 37.13 18.67 -35.98
N LYS A 19 37.62 17.73 -35.16
CA LYS A 19 38.55 17.90 -34.03
C LYS A 19 38.59 16.59 -33.26
N HIS A 20 39.75 16.25 -32.69
CA HIS A 20 39.85 15.23 -31.66
C HIS A 20 39.00 15.65 -30.44
N THR A 21 37.71 15.31 -30.45
CA THR A 21 36.83 15.54 -29.30
C THR A 21 37.17 14.47 -28.27
N LYS A 22 37.89 14.87 -27.21
CA LYS A 22 37.93 14.14 -25.94
C LYS A 22 36.47 13.79 -25.63
N LEU A 23 36.14 12.50 -25.44
CA LEU A 23 34.79 12.00 -25.16
C LEU A 23 33.95 13.03 -24.38
N GLU A 24 33.23 13.88 -25.10
CA GLU A 24 32.25 14.76 -24.49
C GLU A 24 31.14 13.81 -24.07
N SER A 25 30.82 13.81 -22.77
CA SER A 25 29.72 13.02 -22.26
C SER A 25 28.49 13.30 -23.11
N LEU A 26 27.65 12.30 -23.42
CA LEU A 26 26.38 12.51 -24.13
C LEU A 26 25.48 13.55 -23.45
N LEU A 27 25.74 13.86 -22.19
CA LEU A 27 25.12 14.97 -21.45
C LEU A 27 25.42 16.37 -22.00
N ASN A 28 26.59 16.55 -22.61
CA ASN A 28 27.06 17.82 -23.15
C ASN A 28 26.60 18.03 -24.61
N ASP A 29 26.00 16.99 -25.20
CA ASP A 29 25.34 17.07 -26.49
C ASP A 29 23.95 17.72 -26.26
N GLU A 30 23.82 18.97 -26.71
CA GLU A 30 22.60 19.76 -26.52
C GLU A 30 21.40 19.15 -27.29
N ASP A 31 21.63 18.52 -28.44
CA ASP A 31 20.58 17.88 -29.23
C ASP A 31 20.06 16.62 -28.51
N PHE A 32 20.97 15.79 -27.98
CA PHE A 32 20.62 14.63 -27.14
C PHE A 32 19.80 15.04 -25.91
N LYS A 33 20.26 16.09 -25.23
CA LYS A 33 19.60 16.64 -24.04
C LYS A 33 18.21 17.17 -24.38
N GLU A 34 18.08 17.94 -25.45
CA GLU A 34 16.79 18.51 -25.86
C GLU A 34 15.80 17.42 -26.26
N GLU A 35 16.22 16.39 -27.01
CA GLU A 35 15.36 15.26 -27.39
C GLU A 35 14.86 14.49 -26.15
N CYS A 36 15.75 14.19 -25.20
CA CYS A 36 15.39 13.52 -23.97
C CYS A 36 14.44 14.35 -23.10
N GLN A 37 14.70 15.66 -22.96
CA GLN A 37 13.84 16.57 -22.19
C GLN A 37 12.50 16.82 -22.89
N ALA A 38 12.45 16.86 -24.21
CA ALA A 38 11.19 16.94 -24.97
C ALA A 38 10.34 15.69 -24.73
N TRP A 39 10.94 14.50 -24.78
CA TRP A 39 10.23 13.27 -24.48
C TRP A 39 9.73 13.21 -23.03
N LEU A 40 10.57 13.57 -22.04
CA LEU A 40 10.18 13.61 -20.62
C LEU A 40 9.01 14.56 -20.38
N ARG A 41 8.97 15.73 -21.05
CA ARG A 41 7.88 16.70 -20.97
C ARG A 41 6.56 16.16 -21.51
N GLN A 42 6.60 15.30 -22.53
CA GLN A 42 5.39 14.67 -23.10
C GLN A 42 4.85 13.54 -22.22
N GLN A 43 5.66 12.99 -21.31
CA GLN A 43 5.21 11.93 -20.40
C GLN A 43 4.41 12.49 -19.24
N LYS A 44 3.45 11.68 -18.76
CA LYS A 44 2.81 11.90 -17.47
C LYS A 44 3.88 11.86 -16.36
N PRO A 45 3.79 12.71 -15.33
CA PRO A 45 4.80 12.75 -14.27
C PRO A 45 5.11 11.40 -13.60
N GLU A 46 4.10 10.55 -13.42
CA GLU A 46 4.22 9.21 -12.83
C GLU A 46 5.01 8.24 -13.73
N SER A 47 5.13 8.55 -15.01
CA SER A 47 5.83 7.75 -16.01
C SER A 47 7.24 8.24 -16.30
N ARG A 48 7.66 9.38 -15.73
CA ARG A 48 9.01 9.96 -15.89
C ARG A 48 10.02 9.25 -15.00
N THR A 49 10.21 7.95 -15.18
CA THR A 49 11.20 7.20 -14.39
C THR A 49 12.54 7.10 -15.14
N PRO A 50 13.68 6.99 -14.43
CA PRO A 50 14.97 6.69 -15.03
C PRO A 50 14.94 5.43 -15.91
N GLY A 51 14.14 4.43 -15.52
CA GLY A 51 13.94 3.20 -16.29
C GLY A 51 13.23 3.45 -17.62
N ASN A 52 12.14 4.23 -17.62
CA ASN A 52 11.44 4.56 -18.86
C ASN A 52 12.29 5.46 -19.77
N LEU A 53 13.06 6.39 -19.18
CA LEU A 53 14.02 7.21 -19.91
C LEU A 53 15.11 6.35 -20.57
N LYS A 54 15.63 5.34 -19.87
CA LYS A 54 16.56 4.35 -20.43
C LYS A 54 15.98 3.65 -21.65
N VAL A 55 14.76 3.10 -21.53
CA VAL A 55 14.09 2.40 -22.64
C VAL A 55 13.93 3.32 -23.85
N TYR A 56 13.54 4.58 -23.63
CA TYR A 56 13.43 5.56 -24.71
C TYR A 56 14.78 5.87 -25.37
N ILE A 57 15.82 6.11 -24.57
CA ILE A 57 17.16 6.42 -25.08
C ILE A 57 17.70 5.28 -25.94
N GLU A 58 17.60 4.04 -25.46
CA GLU A 58 18.11 2.85 -26.17
C GLU A 58 17.32 2.54 -27.44
N GLY A 59 15.99 2.67 -27.38
CA GLY A 59 15.11 2.31 -28.50
C GLY A 59 14.97 3.39 -29.58
N MET A 60 15.07 4.67 -29.21
CA MET A 60 14.73 5.79 -30.11
C MET A 60 15.88 6.77 -30.32
N VAL A 61 16.65 7.11 -29.29
CA VAL A 61 17.67 8.16 -29.37
C VAL A 61 19.00 7.63 -29.93
N PHE A 62 19.49 6.51 -29.40
CA PHE A 62 20.72 5.88 -29.89
C PHE A 62 20.67 5.49 -31.37
N PRO A 63 19.55 4.95 -31.90
CA PRO A 63 19.45 4.65 -33.33
C PRO A 63 19.43 5.88 -34.24
N LYS A 64 19.02 7.05 -33.74
CA LYS A 64 19.00 8.31 -34.51
C LYS A 64 20.37 9.00 -34.52
N LEU A 65 21.08 8.98 -33.39
CA LEU A 65 22.42 9.53 -33.23
C LEU A 65 23.48 8.59 -33.81
N THR A 66 23.45 8.40 -35.13
CA THR A 66 24.34 7.47 -35.84
C THR A 66 25.77 8.03 -35.96
N GLY A 67 26.74 7.31 -35.40
CA GLY A 67 28.18 7.50 -35.68
C GLY A 67 29.10 7.73 -34.48
N HIS A 68 28.60 8.29 -33.37
CA HIS A 68 29.42 8.65 -32.20
C HIS A 68 29.27 7.72 -30.98
N ILE A 69 28.19 6.95 -30.91
CA ILE A 69 27.89 6.11 -29.75
C ILE A 69 28.29 4.65 -30.04
N LYS A 70 29.33 4.16 -29.35
CA LYS A 70 29.78 2.75 -29.42
C LYS A 70 28.96 1.80 -28.54
N LYS A 71 28.05 2.33 -27.71
CA LYS A 71 27.22 1.58 -26.77
C LYS A 71 25.76 1.62 -27.21
N ASP A 72 25.15 0.46 -27.31
CA ASP A 72 23.72 0.25 -27.52
C ASP A 72 22.91 0.37 -26.23
N THR A 73 23.59 0.45 -25.08
CA THR A 73 22.98 0.39 -23.77
C THR A 73 23.48 1.47 -22.80
N ILE A 74 22.59 1.91 -21.92
CA ILE A 74 22.81 2.89 -20.85
C ILE A 74 22.30 2.34 -19.52
N SER A 75 23.00 2.61 -18.43
CA SER A 75 22.55 2.16 -17.10
C SER A 75 21.42 3.07 -16.58
N GLU A 76 20.47 2.51 -15.82
CA GLU A 76 19.44 3.32 -15.17
C GLU A 76 20.06 4.37 -14.23
N LYS A 77 21.17 4.04 -13.57
CA LYS A 77 21.93 4.98 -12.74
C LYS A 77 22.41 6.19 -13.53
N THR A 78 22.84 5.99 -14.78
CA THR A 78 23.23 7.07 -15.68
C THR A 78 22.02 7.95 -16.03
N CYS A 79 20.89 7.36 -16.41
CA CYS A 79 19.65 8.11 -16.68
C CYS A 79 19.18 8.91 -15.46
N ARG A 80 19.31 8.34 -14.25
CA ARG A 80 19.01 9.03 -12.99
C ARG A 80 19.90 10.26 -12.78
N ASN A 81 21.21 10.12 -13.01
CA ASN A 81 22.13 11.24 -12.94
C ASN A 81 21.79 12.33 -13.96
N TYR A 82 21.36 11.93 -15.16
CA TYR A 82 20.95 12.88 -16.20
C TYR A 82 19.73 13.67 -15.77
N MET A 83 18.73 13.00 -15.20
CA MET A 83 17.54 13.65 -14.65
C MET A 83 17.89 14.69 -13.57
N TYR A 84 18.77 14.36 -12.63
CA TYR A 84 19.23 15.35 -11.63
C TYR A 84 19.93 16.56 -12.27
N LEU A 85 20.81 16.34 -13.25
CA LEU A 85 21.49 17.41 -13.97
C LEU A 85 20.52 18.28 -14.77
N TRP A 86 19.44 17.69 -15.28
CA TRP A 86 18.35 18.37 -15.97
C TRP A 86 17.30 18.96 -15.01
N ARG A 87 17.66 19.14 -13.74
CA ARG A 87 16.81 19.77 -12.70
C ARG A 87 15.53 19.01 -12.40
N TYR A 88 15.53 17.69 -12.60
CA TYR A 88 14.50 16.81 -12.06
C TYR A 88 14.92 16.29 -10.69
N LYS A 89 13.97 16.30 -9.76
CA LYS A 89 14.12 15.74 -8.43
C LYS A 89 13.11 14.63 -8.20
N TYR A 90 13.52 13.63 -7.42
CA TYR A 90 12.62 12.62 -6.90
C TYR A 90 12.22 13.02 -5.49
N ASP A 91 10.98 13.48 -5.33
CA ASP A 91 10.52 14.08 -4.07
C ASP A 91 9.16 13.51 -3.68
N GLU A 92 8.88 13.56 -2.38
CA GLU A 92 7.63 13.06 -1.82
C GLU A 92 6.56 14.13 -1.84
N ARG A 93 5.38 13.73 -2.31
CA ARG A 93 4.18 14.54 -2.29
C ARG A 93 3.69 14.66 -0.85
N LYS A 94 4.14 15.69 -0.13
CA LYS A 94 3.74 15.92 1.26
C LYS A 94 2.28 16.39 1.32
N LYS A 95 1.39 15.53 1.83
CA LYS A 95 0.16 15.99 2.51
C LYS A 95 0.53 16.34 3.96
N GLY A 96 -0.18 17.31 4.55
CA GLY A 96 0.14 17.91 5.85
C GLY A 96 0.43 16.90 6.97
N VAL A 97 1.24 17.34 7.93
CA VAL A 97 1.70 16.54 9.08
C VAL A 97 0.51 16.18 9.97
N TYR A 98 0.19 14.89 10.05
CA TYR A 98 -0.68 14.37 11.10
C TYR A 98 0.18 14.18 12.35
N TYR A 99 -0.09 14.95 13.39
CA TYR A 99 0.51 14.73 14.70
C TYR A 99 -0.28 13.61 15.36
N ASP A 100 0.23 12.39 15.24
CA ASP A 100 -0.31 11.31 16.03
C ASP A 100 0.00 11.59 17.51
N GLY A 101 -0.98 11.40 18.39
CA GLY A 101 -0.83 11.68 19.81
C GLY A 101 -0.10 10.56 20.56
N HIS A 102 0.70 9.70 19.89
CA HIS A 102 1.21 8.46 20.50
C HIS A 102 2.18 8.73 21.65
N GLU A 103 2.87 9.87 21.62
CA GLU A 103 3.83 10.28 22.66
C GLU A 103 3.16 10.93 23.88
N ARG A 104 1.83 11.06 23.91
CA ARG A 104 1.14 11.60 25.08
C ARG A 104 1.37 10.68 26.30
N PRO A 105 1.60 11.24 27.51
CA PRO A 105 1.92 10.44 28.70
C PRO A 105 0.88 9.36 29.05
N ASP A 106 -0.40 9.66 28.84
CA ASP A 106 -1.51 8.73 29.07
C ASP A 106 -1.51 7.58 28.07
N VAL A 107 -1.25 7.85 26.78
CA VAL A 107 -1.13 6.84 25.73
C VAL A 107 0.08 5.93 25.97
N VAL A 108 1.24 6.50 26.34
CA VAL A 108 2.44 5.73 26.69
C VAL A 108 2.19 4.83 27.89
N LYS A 109 1.47 5.32 28.92
CA LYS A 109 1.10 4.52 30.09
C LYS A 109 0.21 3.34 29.69
N TYR A 110 -0.84 3.60 28.91
CA TYR A 110 -1.75 2.55 28.41
C TYR A 110 -0.99 1.49 27.59
N ARG A 111 -0.11 1.90 26.68
CA ARG A 111 0.70 0.98 25.87
C ARG A 111 1.60 0.09 26.74
N LYS A 112 2.19 0.62 27.81
CA LYS A 112 2.98 -0.19 28.76
C LYS A 112 2.13 -1.24 29.47
N GLU A 113 0.91 -0.90 29.86
CA GLU A 113 -0.03 -1.85 30.48
C GLU A 113 -0.53 -2.90 29.48
N TRP A 114 -0.81 -2.49 28.25
CA TRP A 114 -1.18 -3.39 27.16
C TRP A 114 -0.04 -4.39 26.84
N LEU A 115 1.20 -3.92 26.72
CA LEU A 115 2.36 -4.78 26.47
C LEU A 115 2.52 -5.85 27.55
N LYS A 116 2.33 -5.49 28.83
CA LYS A 116 2.38 -6.47 29.93
C LYS A 116 1.36 -7.60 29.74
N ARG A 117 0.11 -7.27 29.38
CA ARG A 117 -0.93 -8.27 29.09
C ARG A 117 -0.59 -9.14 27.88
N MET A 118 -0.06 -8.53 26.82
CA MET A 118 0.34 -9.28 25.63
C MET A 118 1.50 -10.22 25.90
N PHE A 119 2.48 -9.84 26.73
CA PHE A 119 3.55 -10.75 27.14
C PHE A 119 3.03 -11.94 27.96
N GLU A 120 1.97 -11.75 28.75
CA GLU A 120 1.32 -12.87 29.45
C GLU A 120 0.65 -13.82 28.45
N TYR A 121 -0.03 -13.28 27.44
CA TYR A 121 -0.67 -14.08 26.39
C TYR A 121 0.32 -14.80 25.49
N GLN A 122 1.43 -14.15 25.14
CA GLN A 122 2.47 -14.71 24.27
C GLN A 122 3.01 -16.04 24.81
N ARG A 123 3.03 -16.24 26.13
CA ARG A 123 3.47 -17.51 26.75
C ARG A 123 2.59 -18.72 26.40
N LEU A 124 1.35 -18.46 25.99
CA LEU A 124 0.37 -19.47 25.59
C LEU A 124 0.15 -19.48 24.07
N MET A 125 0.89 -18.67 23.32
CA MET A 125 0.86 -18.57 21.86
C MET A 125 2.07 -19.28 21.26
N LYS A 126 1.97 -19.68 20.00
CA LYS A 126 3.13 -20.11 19.22
C LYS A 126 4.02 -18.92 18.93
N ASP A 127 5.33 -19.15 18.97
CA ASP A 127 6.32 -18.16 18.57
C ASP A 127 6.93 -18.55 17.22
N PHE A 128 7.38 -17.56 16.46
CA PHE A 128 7.95 -17.74 15.13
C PHE A 128 9.32 -17.06 15.08
N ASP A 129 10.34 -17.81 14.65
CA ASP A 129 11.73 -17.35 14.56
C ASP A 129 12.34 -17.73 13.19
N GLY A 130 13.58 -17.30 12.95
CA GLY A 130 14.28 -17.46 11.68
C GLY A 130 14.07 -16.26 10.75
N ASP A 131 14.96 -16.11 9.76
CA ASP A 131 14.93 -14.97 8.82
C ASP A 131 13.62 -14.88 8.02
N MET A 132 12.91 -16.00 7.86
CA MET A 132 11.62 -16.09 7.17
C MET A 132 10.45 -16.47 8.10
N MET A 133 10.65 -16.43 9.42
CA MET A 133 9.63 -16.84 10.41
C MET A 133 9.17 -18.30 10.24
N ASP A 134 10.05 -19.18 9.79
CA ASP A 134 9.77 -20.59 9.47
C ASP A 134 9.99 -21.55 10.65
N ILE A 135 10.63 -21.08 11.72
CA ILE A 135 10.87 -21.88 12.93
C ILE A 135 9.71 -21.64 13.91
N VAL A 136 8.84 -22.65 14.07
CA VAL A 136 7.70 -22.58 15.00
C VAL A 136 8.09 -23.15 16.36
N SER A 137 7.93 -22.36 17.41
CA SER A 137 8.11 -22.79 18.80
C SER A 137 6.76 -22.97 19.49
N GLU A 138 6.50 -24.19 19.97
CA GLU A 138 5.25 -24.54 20.66
C GLU A 138 5.23 -23.99 22.10
N PRO A 139 4.08 -23.47 22.58
CA PRO A 139 3.97 -22.91 23.93
C PRO A 139 4.08 -24.00 25.01
N GLN A 140 4.67 -23.62 26.15
CA GLN A 140 4.76 -24.48 27.33
C GLN A 140 3.47 -24.39 28.16
N LEU A 141 2.43 -25.11 27.73
CA LEU A 141 1.11 -25.13 28.38
C LEU A 141 1.13 -25.98 29.66
N LYS A 142 0.54 -25.48 30.74
CA LYS A 142 0.33 -26.27 31.97
C LYS A 142 -0.99 -27.04 31.88
N LEU A 143 -1.16 -28.00 32.78
CA LEU A 143 -2.41 -28.77 32.88
C LEU A 143 -3.60 -27.83 33.15
N GLY A 144 -4.50 -27.71 32.16
CA GLY A 144 -5.68 -26.83 32.21
C GLY A 144 -5.56 -25.55 31.36
N ASP A 145 -4.36 -25.23 30.86
CA ASP A 145 -4.18 -24.09 29.95
C ASP A 145 -4.69 -24.45 28.55
N LYS A 146 -5.25 -23.46 27.85
CA LYS A 146 -5.60 -23.55 26.43
C LYS A 146 -4.62 -22.72 25.61
N GLU A 147 -4.26 -23.23 24.44
CA GLU A 147 -3.49 -22.46 23.46
C GLU A 147 -4.24 -21.18 23.10
N LEU A 148 -3.54 -20.05 23.11
CA LEU A 148 -4.03 -18.79 22.60
C LEU A 148 -3.59 -18.62 21.15
N VAL A 149 -4.50 -18.13 20.32
CA VAL A 149 -4.21 -17.81 18.92
C VAL A 149 -4.52 -16.35 18.70
N GLN A 150 -3.54 -15.57 18.22
CA GLN A 150 -3.76 -14.17 17.92
C GLN A 150 -4.36 -14.00 16.53
N ILE A 151 -5.47 -13.27 16.47
CA ILE A 151 -6.10 -12.83 15.22
C ILE A 151 -6.03 -11.31 15.20
N THR A 152 -5.46 -10.73 14.15
CA THR A 152 -5.44 -9.28 13.94
C THR A 152 -6.43 -8.88 12.86
N HIS A 153 -7.02 -7.71 13.01
CA HIS A 153 -7.97 -7.14 12.05
C HIS A 153 -7.59 -5.70 11.73
N ASP A 154 -7.75 -5.32 10.46
CA ASP A 154 -7.59 -3.93 10.02
C ASP A 154 -8.44 -3.65 8.78
N GLU A 155 -8.70 -2.36 8.54
CA GLU A 155 -9.42 -1.85 7.39
C GLU A 155 -8.55 -0.93 6.54
N CYS A 156 -8.53 -1.16 5.23
CA CYS A 156 -7.80 -0.32 4.28
C CYS A 156 -8.72 0.27 3.22
N HIS A 157 -8.49 1.54 2.89
CA HIS A 157 -9.16 2.23 1.79
C HIS A 157 -8.21 2.44 0.63
N PHE A 158 -8.65 2.02 -0.56
CA PHE A 158 -7.99 2.27 -1.83
C PHE A 158 -8.84 3.22 -2.66
N TYR A 159 -8.25 4.32 -3.10
CA TYR A 159 -8.92 5.30 -3.94
C TYR A 159 -8.44 5.21 -5.39
N ALA A 160 -9.33 5.46 -6.35
CA ALA A 160 -9.04 5.45 -7.77
C ALA A 160 -7.94 6.46 -8.17
N ASN A 161 -7.82 7.54 -7.39
CA ASN A 161 -6.80 8.56 -7.60
C ASN A 161 -5.64 8.46 -6.59
N ASP A 162 -5.45 7.32 -5.92
CA ASP A 162 -4.22 7.01 -5.19
C ASP A 162 -3.08 6.80 -6.19
N GLY A 163 -2.44 7.90 -6.58
CA GLY A 163 -1.26 7.90 -7.43
C GLY A 163 0.03 7.59 -6.67
N GLN A 164 1.14 7.55 -7.41
CA GLN A 164 2.46 7.41 -6.82
C GLN A 164 2.76 8.57 -5.85
N ARG A 165 3.12 8.25 -4.61
CA ARG A 165 3.46 9.25 -3.57
C ARG A 165 4.75 10.02 -3.88
N ARG A 166 5.67 9.40 -4.64
CA ARG A 166 6.93 9.98 -5.07
C ARG A 166 7.04 9.90 -6.57
N ILE A 167 7.25 11.04 -7.20
CA ILE A 167 7.35 11.18 -8.66
C ILE A 167 8.56 12.04 -9.00
N TRP A 168 9.06 11.90 -10.23
CA TRP A 168 10.11 12.76 -10.73
C TRP A 168 9.50 14.05 -11.28
N MET A 169 9.86 15.17 -10.65
CA MET A 169 9.31 16.49 -10.96
C MET A 169 10.45 17.44 -11.32
N ARG A 170 10.21 18.37 -12.24
CA ARG A 170 11.16 19.45 -12.50
C ARG A 170 11.09 20.47 -11.35
N GLU A 171 12.20 21.12 -11.01
CA GLU A 171 12.27 22.08 -9.89
C GLU A 171 11.24 23.23 -9.99
N ASP A 172 10.86 23.60 -11.20
CA ASP A 172 9.93 24.68 -11.56
C ASP A 172 8.54 24.19 -12.00
N GLU A 173 8.24 22.89 -11.85
CA GLU A 173 6.96 22.31 -12.27
C GLU A 173 6.05 22.03 -11.08
N ASP A 174 4.92 22.74 -11.01
CA ASP A 174 3.83 22.44 -10.09
C ASP A 174 2.84 21.47 -10.73
N ILE A 175 2.86 20.22 -10.28
CA ILE A 175 1.92 19.20 -10.76
C ILE A 175 0.63 19.29 -9.95
N LEU A 176 -0.40 19.86 -10.58
CA LEU A 176 -1.76 19.85 -10.06
C LEU A 176 -2.38 18.46 -10.30
N CYS A 177 -2.52 17.66 -9.24
CA CYS A 177 -3.38 16.48 -9.29
C CYS A 177 -4.81 16.83 -8.87
N SER A 178 -5.76 16.01 -9.30
CA SER A 178 -7.13 16.07 -8.81
C SER A 178 -7.17 16.06 -7.28
N LYS A 179 -7.85 17.04 -6.68
CA LYS A 179 -8.15 17.04 -5.24
C LYS A 179 -9.17 15.97 -4.88
N HIS A 180 -9.96 15.50 -5.85
CA HIS A 180 -10.98 14.50 -5.64
C HIS A 180 -10.33 13.11 -5.56
N GLN A 181 -10.66 12.33 -4.53
CA GLN A 181 -10.10 10.98 -4.33
C GLN A 181 -10.64 9.97 -5.36
N GLY A 182 -11.75 10.27 -6.04
CA GLY A 182 -12.36 9.36 -7.00
C GLY A 182 -13.17 8.27 -6.31
N ARG A 183 -13.43 7.17 -7.03
CA ARG A 183 -14.09 5.98 -6.46
C ARG A 183 -13.19 5.33 -5.43
N SER A 184 -13.77 4.62 -4.47
CA SER A 184 -13.02 4.04 -3.37
C SER A 184 -13.51 2.64 -3.02
N ILE A 185 -12.57 1.75 -2.81
CA ILE A 185 -12.80 0.41 -2.31
C ILE A 185 -12.28 0.34 -0.88
N MET A 186 -13.10 -0.17 0.02
CA MET A 186 -12.73 -0.51 1.39
C MET A 186 -12.53 -2.02 1.45
N VAL A 187 -11.42 -2.43 2.05
CA VAL A 187 -11.06 -3.82 2.30
C VAL A 187 -10.96 -4.03 3.80
N SER A 188 -11.63 -5.05 4.33
CA SER A 188 -11.59 -5.44 5.74
C SER A 188 -11.24 -6.91 5.84
N ALA A 189 -10.21 -7.27 6.62
CA ALA A 189 -9.71 -8.63 6.68
C ALA A 189 -9.24 -9.03 8.08
N PHE A 190 -9.50 -10.29 8.44
CA PHE A 190 -8.93 -10.93 9.63
C PHE A 190 -7.73 -11.80 9.24
N LEU A 191 -6.60 -11.60 9.90
CA LEU A 191 -5.36 -12.33 9.69
C LEU A 191 -4.99 -13.10 10.96
N CYS A 192 -4.60 -14.36 10.79
CA CYS A 192 -3.96 -15.19 11.80
C CYS A 192 -2.46 -15.24 11.54
N LEU A 193 -1.65 -15.17 12.59
CA LEU A 193 -0.19 -15.25 12.47
C LEU A 193 0.29 -16.56 11.84
N TYR A 194 -0.49 -17.64 11.98
CA TYR A 194 -0.02 -18.98 11.62
C TYR A 194 -0.19 -19.30 10.14
N HIS A 195 -1.22 -18.75 9.50
CA HIS A 195 -1.59 -19.10 8.12
C HIS A 195 -2.10 -17.90 7.30
N GLY A 196 -1.97 -16.68 7.82
CA GLY A 196 -2.31 -15.46 7.09
C GLY A 196 -3.82 -15.21 7.10
N LEU A 197 -4.44 -15.06 5.94
CA LEU A 197 -5.87 -14.75 5.87
C LEU A 197 -6.69 -15.85 6.53
N LEU A 198 -7.62 -15.45 7.41
CA LEU A 198 -8.52 -16.39 8.06
C LEU A 198 -9.49 -16.98 7.02
N GLN A 199 -9.14 -18.16 6.50
CA GLN A 199 -9.77 -18.79 5.35
C GLN A 199 -9.82 -20.30 5.53
N LEU A 200 -10.96 -20.91 5.18
CA LEU A 200 -11.14 -22.35 5.13
C LEU A 200 -10.65 -22.95 3.81
N SER A 201 -10.13 -24.17 3.87
CA SER A 201 -9.92 -24.97 2.67
C SER A 201 -11.27 -25.39 2.04
N ASP A 202 -11.25 -25.77 0.76
CA ASP A 202 -12.46 -26.26 0.09
C ASP A 202 -13.00 -27.55 0.73
N GLU A 203 -12.14 -28.34 1.37
CA GLU A 203 -12.53 -29.54 2.11
C GLU A 203 -13.27 -29.17 3.41
N GLN A 204 -12.67 -28.29 4.22
CA GLN A 204 -13.29 -27.81 5.46
C GLN A 204 -14.65 -27.13 5.18
N MET A 205 -14.77 -26.42 4.06
CA MET A 205 -16.03 -25.80 3.67
C MET A 205 -17.10 -26.81 3.25
N ARG A 206 -16.72 -27.94 2.64
CA ARG A 206 -17.66 -29.04 2.36
C ARG A 206 -18.12 -29.75 3.62
N GLU A 207 -17.24 -29.93 4.59
CA GLU A 207 -17.56 -30.55 5.88
C GLU A 207 -18.42 -29.66 6.79
N ASN A 208 -18.36 -28.34 6.57
CA ASN A 208 -19.09 -27.35 7.37
C ASN A 208 -20.08 -26.54 6.51
N PRO A 209 -21.14 -27.17 5.94
CA PRO A 209 -22.06 -26.53 5.00
C PRO A 209 -22.92 -25.41 5.62
N HIS A 210 -22.91 -25.28 6.95
CA HIS A 210 -23.58 -24.21 7.68
C HIS A 210 -22.80 -22.88 7.63
N ILE A 211 -21.52 -22.93 7.29
CA ILE A 211 -20.68 -21.74 7.11
C ILE A 211 -20.91 -21.18 5.72
N LYS A 212 -21.31 -19.91 5.65
CA LYS A 212 -21.62 -19.23 4.38
C LYS A 212 -20.40 -18.60 3.72
N SER A 213 -19.37 -18.30 4.50
CA SER A 213 -18.21 -17.52 4.06
C SER A 213 -16.96 -18.39 4.14
N LYS A 214 -16.26 -18.53 3.02
CA LYS A 214 -14.97 -19.24 2.97
C LYS A 214 -13.88 -18.51 3.76
N GLU A 215 -13.94 -17.18 3.74
CA GLU A 215 -12.90 -16.29 4.23
C GLU A 215 -13.51 -15.12 5.01
N ALA A 216 -12.79 -14.66 6.03
CA ALA A 216 -13.15 -13.46 6.80
C ALA A 216 -12.60 -12.20 6.12
N PHE A 217 -12.99 -11.99 4.87
CA PHE A 217 -12.55 -10.92 3.99
C PHE A 217 -13.75 -10.23 3.35
N ILE A 218 -13.77 -8.90 3.39
CA ILE A 218 -14.84 -8.10 2.78
C ILE A 218 -14.22 -7.01 1.91
N LEU A 219 -14.74 -6.89 0.69
CA LEU A 219 -14.48 -5.78 -0.22
C LEU A 219 -15.78 -5.02 -0.46
N ARG A 220 -15.76 -3.70 -0.24
CA ARG A 220 -16.92 -2.83 -0.45
C ARG A 220 -16.56 -1.58 -1.23
N SER A 221 -17.48 -1.12 -2.06
CA SER A 221 -17.36 0.19 -2.71
C SER A 221 -18.21 1.20 -1.96
N VAL A 222 -17.60 2.29 -1.51
CA VAL A 222 -18.32 3.33 -0.75
C VAL A 222 -19.44 3.95 -1.60
N GLN A 223 -19.25 4.00 -2.92
CA GLN A 223 -20.20 4.61 -3.85
C GLN A 223 -21.44 3.74 -4.09
N THR A 224 -21.32 2.41 -3.95
CA THR A 224 -22.43 1.47 -4.19
C THR A 224 -23.05 0.99 -2.89
N ASP A 225 -22.22 0.69 -1.89
CA ASP A 225 -22.61 -0.01 -0.67
C ASP A 225 -22.70 0.95 0.52
N GLY A 226 -22.27 2.20 0.34
CA GLY A 226 -22.15 3.18 1.42
C GLY A 226 -20.92 2.97 2.32
N TYR A 227 -20.84 3.78 3.37
CA TYR A 227 -19.72 3.73 4.31
C TYR A 227 -19.70 2.47 5.17
N TRP A 228 -18.49 2.02 5.50
CA TRP A 228 -18.26 1.03 6.55
C TRP A 228 -18.71 1.58 7.90
N LYS A 229 -19.33 0.72 8.72
CA LYS A 229 -19.93 1.08 10.01
C LYS A 229 -19.68 -0.06 10.98
N SER A 230 -19.78 0.25 12.26
CA SER A 230 -19.67 -0.72 13.36
C SER A 230 -20.54 -1.98 13.17
N GLU A 231 -21.76 -1.82 12.67
CA GLU A 231 -22.68 -2.94 12.40
C GLU A 231 -22.10 -3.95 11.40
N HIS A 232 -21.40 -3.45 10.38
CA HIS A 232 -20.78 -4.30 9.37
C HIS A 232 -19.53 -5.02 9.89
N MET A 233 -18.77 -4.36 10.77
CA MET A 233 -17.65 -5.01 11.47
C MET A 233 -18.16 -6.13 12.38
N LEU A 234 -19.20 -5.87 13.16
CA LEU A 234 -19.83 -6.87 14.01
C LEU A 234 -20.37 -8.05 13.20
N ASP A 235 -21.03 -7.77 12.07
CA ASP A 235 -21.52 -8.81 11.15
C ASP A 235 -20.36 -9.68 10.62
N GLN A 236 -19.26 -9.05 10.17
CA GLN A 236 -18.08 -9.76 9.71
C GLN A 236 -17.45 -10.62 10.82
N LEU A 237 -17.32 -10.07 12.03
CA LEU A 237 -16.74 -10.76 13.18
C LEU A 237 -17.58 -11.99 13.57
N VAL A 238 -18.89 -11.80 13.74
CA VAL A 238 -19.80 -12.84 14.25
C VAL A 238 -20.13 -13.89 13.21
N HIS A 239 -20.28 -13.50 11.94
CA HIS A 239 -20.75 -14.41 10.90
C HIS A 239 -19.65 -14.93 9.96
N GLN A 240 -18.44 -14.38 10.03
CA GLN A 240 -17.30 -14.88 9.25
C GLN A 240 -16.12 -15.26 10.15
N ALA A 241 -15.58 -14.31 10.92
CA ALA A 241 -14.31 -14.54 11.61
C ALA A 241 -14.39 -15.59 12.72
N ILE A 242 -15.37 -15.48 13.64
CA ILE A 242 -15.52 -16.43 14.75
C ILE A 242 -15.80 -17.86 14.24
N PRO A 243 -16.77 -18.09 13.33
CA PRO A 243 -17.04 -19.44 12.85
C PRO A 243 -15.86 -20.07 12.11
N ILE A 244 -15.14 -19.30 11.29
CA ILE A 244 -13.93 -19.78 10.60
C ILE A 244 -12.84 -20.11 11.63
N PHE A 245 -12.65 -19.26 12.64
CA PHE A 245 -11.69 -19.50 13.71
C PHE A 245 -11.95 -20.80 14.47
N GLU A 246 -13.21 -21.06 14.86
CA GLU A 246 -13.59 -22.27 15.60
C GLU A 246 -13.28 -23.56 14.83
N ILE A 247 -13.39 -23.52 13.49
CA ILE A 247 -13.05 -24.66 12.62
C ILE A 247 -11.54 -24.82 12.47
N LEU A 248 -10.80 -23.71 12.30
CA LEU A 248 -9.35 -23.74 12.09
C LEU A 248 -8.57 -24.06 13.38
N HIS A 249 -9.11 -23.71 14.55
CA HIS A 249 -8.42 -23.81 15.83
C HIS A 249 -9.29 -24.47 16.92
N PRO A 250 -9.69 -25.74 16.73
CA PRO A 250 -10.54 -26.43 17.70
C PRO A 250 -9.83 -26.53 19.06
N GLY A 251 -10.55 -26.15 20.13
CA GLY A 251 -10.05 -26.21 21.50
C GLY A 251 -9.12 -25.06 21.92
N CYS A 252 -8.75 -24.17 20.99
CA CYS A 252 -7.96 -22.98 21.28
C CYS A 252 -8.84 -21.81 21.72
N VAL A 253 -8.22 -20.73 22.20
CA VAL A 253 -8.88 -19.46 22.53
C VAL A 253 -8.35 -18.36 21.62
N GLY A 254 -9.25 -17.70 20.89
CA GLY A 254 -8.91 -16.61 19.98
C GLY A 254 -8.72 -15.29 20.73
N VAL A 255 -7.58 -14.62 20.49
CA VAL A 255 -7.29 -13.26 20.95
C VAL A 255 -7.41 -12.32 19.76
N PHE A 256 -8.60 -11.75 19.57
CA PHE A 256 -8.91 -10.82 18.49
C PHE A 256 -8.41 -9.41 18.84
N CYS A 257 -7.50 -8.89 18.03
CA CYS A 257 -6.88 -7.59 18.19
C CYS A 257 -7.40 -6.62 17.14
N PHE A 258 -7.96 -5.50 17.62
CA PHE A 258 -8.49 -4.41 16.82
C PHE A 258 -7.75 -3.12 17.14
N ASP A 259 -7.77 -2.16 16.21
CA ASP A 259 -7.38 -0.80 16.52
C ASP A 259 -8.48 -0.09 17.36
N GLN A 260 -8.20 1.12 17.82
CA GLN A 260 -9.17 1.91 18.61
C GLN A 260 -10.01 2.84 17.73
N SER A 261 -10.27 2.48 16.47
CA SER A 261 -11.15 3.28 15.63
C SER A 261 -12.55 3.38 16.24
N THR A 262 -13.26 4.46 15.92
CA THR A 262 -14.63 4.67 16.41
C THR A 262 -15.60 3.58 15.92
N ASN A 263 -15.27 2.88 14.83
CA ASN A 263 -16.09 1.79 14.32
C ASN A 263 -16.04 0.54 15.22
N HIS A 264 -14.94 0.33 15.94
CA HIS A 264 -14.81 -0.78 16.88
C HIS A 264 -15.41 -0.49 18.26
N ASN A 265 -15.70 0.78 18.56
CA ASN A 265 -16.42 1.18 19.77
C ASN A 265 -17.95 1.07 19.60
N ALA A 266 -18.40 -0.03 18.98
CA ALA A 266 -19.81 -0.30 18.77
C ALA A 266 -20.52 -0.48 20.12
N MET A 267 -21.34 0.50 20.50
CA MET A 267 -22.17 0.42 21.70
C MET A 267 -23.49 -0.28 21.38
N ALA A 268 -24.06 -0.99 22.36
CA ALA A 268 -25.35 -1.67 22.20
C ALA A 268 -26.45 -0.71 21.68
N ALA A 269 -27.46 -1.25 21.00
CA ALA A 269 -28.55 -0.45 20.44
C ALA A 269 -29.27 0.39 21.52
N ASP A 270 -29.36 -0.16 22.72
CA ASP A 270 -29.97 0.44 23.91
C ASP A 270 -28.95 1.08 24.88
N ALA A 271 -27.68 1.22 24.49
CA ALA A 271 -26.69 1.90 25.32
C ALA A 271 -26.98 3.41 25.43
N LEU A 272 -26.74 3.97 26.61
CA LEU A 272 -26.86 5.40 26.86
C LEU A 272 -25.79 6.18 26.08
N ILE A 273 -26.20 6.79 24.98
CA ILE A 273 -25.32 7.55 24.10
C ILE A 273 -25.93 8.93 23.91
N ALA A 274 -25.18 9.97 24.27
CA ALA A 274 -25.65 11.35 24.21
C ALA A 274 -26.19 11.76 22.83
N VAL A 275 -25.58 11.28 21.74
CA VAL A 275 -26.05 11.57 20.37
C VAL A 275 -27.39 10.90 19.99
N ARG A 276 -27.82 9.88 20.75
CA ARG A 276 -29.12 9.21 20.58
C ARG A 276 -30.20 9.79 21.50
N MET A 277 -29.84 10.74 22.36
CA MET A 277 -30.78 11.43 23.24
C MET A 277 -31.48 12.57 22.50
N ASN A 278 -32.73 12.86 22.87
CA ASN A 278 -33.44 14.01 22.34
C ASN A 278 -32.78 15.31 22.86
N LEU A 279 -32.46 16.22 21.94
CA LEU A 279 -31.88 17.54 22.28
C LEU A 279 -32.89 18.43 23.00
N SER A 280 -34.19 18.25 22.73
CA SER A 280 -35.29 19.08 23.21
C SER A 280 -36.22 18.29 24.13
N PRO A 281 -36.88 18.93 25.12
CA PRO A 281 -37.94 18.28 25.88
C PRO A 281 -39.15 18.00 24.96
N GLY A 282 -39.32 16.75 24.56
CA GLY A 282 -40.42 16.27 23.72
C GLY A 282 -40.07 14.99 22.96
N GLY A 283 -41.09 14.30 22.44
CA GLY A 283 -40.94 13.07 21.67
C GLY A 283 -40.80 11.79 22.50
N ALA A 284 -40.91 10.63 21.84
CA ALA A 284 -40.68 9.33 22.48
C ALA A 284 -39.22 9.23 22.92
N GLN A 285 -38.99 9.04 24.22
CA GLN A 285 -37.65 8.84 24.76
C GLN A 285 -37.17 7.43 24.44
N PRO A 286 -35.98 7.25 23.85
CA PRO A 286 -35.40 5.92 23.69
C PRO A 286 -35.16 5.30 25.07
N LYS A 287 -35.55 4.03 25.25
CA LYS A 287 -35.17 3.28 26.46
C LYS A 287 -33.69 2.98 26.36
N MET A 288 -32.90 3.61 27.22
CA MET A 288 -31.45 3.47 27.27
C MET A 288 -31.04 2.93 28.64
N ARG A 289 -30.03 2.06 28.66
CA ARG A 289 -29.37 1.54 29.87
C ARG A 289 -27.94 2.04 29.93
N ASP A 290 -27.38 2.04 31.13
CA ASP A 290 -25.95 2.31 31.31
C ASP A 290 -25.15 1.35 30.42
N GLY A 291 -24.27 1.95 29.62
CA GLY A 291 -23.45 1.27 28.61
C GLY A 291 -22.19 0.64 29.19
#